data_AF-A0A2M7LJA1-F1
#
_entry.id   AF-A0A2M7LJA1-F1
#
_cell.length_a   1.000
_cell.length_b   1.000
_cell.length_c   1.000
_cell.angle_alpha   90.00
_cell.angle_beta   90.00
_cell.angle_gamma   90.00
#
_symmetry.space_group_name_H-M   'P 1'
#
loop_
_entity.id
_entity.type
_entity.pdbx_description
1 polymer ?
#
loop_
_entity_poly.entity_id
_entity_poly.type
_entity_poly.pdbx_seq_one_letter_code
_entity_poly.pdbx_strand_id
1 'polypeptide(L)'
;VTPTPSLKLLPNSVLSTLPGDTTQLKNVTGYYTNLSRTEVINFYLSFYQSPFLIRLNHPPEKSKEIFRDTMQSYYLEEFIIPFKESLFINGYEWEKDVFTKPEKRIQNKLIYNNITYRSKINTKIISTSTYTRLSIFFIIQLGVYLIFLCYRRFFSQNAK
;
A
#
# COMPACT_ATOMS: atom_id res chain seq x y z
N VAL A 1 20.06 2.50 8.63
CA VAL A 1 18.60 2.57 8.34
C VAL A 1 18.42 3.50 7.14
N THR A 2 18.10 2.98 5.95
CA THR A 2 17.83 3.86 4.79
C THR A 2 16.54 4.64 5.01
N PRO A 3 16.49 5.93 4.64
CA PRO A 3 15.27 6.71 4.71
C PRO A 3 14.21 6.08 3.80
N THR A 4 12.94 6.32 4.15
CA THR A 4 11.82 5.94 3.30
C THR A 4 11.83 6.84 2.08
N PRO A 5 11.90 6.28 0.85
CA PRO A 5 11.86 7.11 -0.35
C PRO A 5 10.51 7.83 -0.42
N SER A 6 10.53 9.10 -0.83
CA SER A 6 9.30 9.83 -1.10
C SER A 6 8.57 9.17 -2.27
N LEU A 7 7.28 8.91 -2.11
CA LEU A 7 6.47 8.29 -3.16
C LEU A 7 6.39 9.24 -4.36
N LYS A 8 6.77 8.74 -5.54
CA LYS A 8 6.67 9.52 -6.77
C LYS A 8 5.22 9.66 -7.20
N LEU A 9 4.89 10.84 -7.72
CA LEU A 9 3.60 11.12 -8.33
C LEU A 9 3.43 10.25 -9.59
N LEU A 10 2.22 9.75 -9.78
CA LEU A 10 1.88 8.93 -10.93
C LEU A 10 1.98 9.79 -12.23
N PRO A 11 2.65 9.33 -13.29
CA PRO A 11 2.77 10.09 -14.53
C PRO A 11 1.43 10.16 -15.27
N ASN A 12 1.26 11.17 -16.11
CA ASN A 12 0.04 11.35 -16.92
C ASN A 12 -1.25 11.26 -16.06
N SER A 13 -1.19 11.84 -14.87
CA SER A 13 -2.29 11.84 -13.92
C SER A 13 -2.52 13.22 -13.35
N VAL A 14 -3.76 13.48 -12.92
CA VAL A 14 -4.14 14.72 -12.27
C VAL A 14 -4.41 14.44 -10.80
N LEU A 15 -3.78 15.23 -9.92
CA LEU A 15 -3.99 15.13 -8.48
C LEU A 15 -5.42 15.48 -8.11
N SER A 16 -6.04 14.64 -7.29
CA SER A 16 -7.36 14.89 -6.72
C SER A 16 -7.26 15.97 -5.64
N THR A 17 -8.08 17.01 -5.75
CA THR A 17 -8.23 18.07 -4.74
C THR A 17 -9.36 17.78 -3.76
N LEU A 18 -10.00 16.60 -3.83
CA LEU A 18 -11.12 16.27 -2.98
C LEU A 18 -10.66 16.15 -1.51
N PRO A 19 -11.47 16.62 -0.53
CA PRO A 19 -11.12 16.54 0.88
C PRO A 19 -10.79 15.11 1.34
N GLY A 20 -11.50 14.13 0.78
CA GLY A 20 -11.29 12.70 1.04
C GLY A 20 -9.93 12.15 0.61
N ASP A 21 -9.22 12.84 -0.27
CA ASP A 21 -7.94 12.41 -0.84
C ASP A 21 -6.79 13.35 -0.45
N THR A 22 -7.05 14.39 0.36
CA THR A 22 -6.09 15.44 0.71
C THR A 22 -6.06 15.76 2.20
N THR A 23 -7.18 16.23 2.78
CA THR A 23 -7.21 16.77 4.15
C THR A 23 -7.82 15.82 5.16
N GLN A 24 -8.82 15.02 4.76
CA GLN A 24 -9.53 14.11 5.65
C GLN A 24 -8.73 12.84 5.98
N LEU A 25 -7.89 12.38 5.06
CA LEU A 25 -7.08 11.17 5.23
C LEU A 25 -5.60 11.51 5.22
N LYS A 26 -4.92 11.20 6.33
CA LYS A 26 -3.46 11.35 6.43
C LYS A 26 -2.75 10.33 5.52
N ASN A 27 -1.69 10.78 4.86
CA ASN A 27 -0.83 9.98 3.98
C ASN A 27 -1.56 9.31 2.81
N VAL A 28 -2.71 9.87 2.41
CA VAL A 28 -3.44 9.42 1.22
C VAL A 28 -3.23 10.44 0.12
N THR A 29 -3.09 9.95 -1.11
CA THR A 29 -3.07 10.80 -2.30
C THR A 29 -3.91 10.16 -3.39
N GLY A 30 -4.85 10.93 -3.94
CA GLY A 30 -5.72 10.52 -5.04
C GLY A 30 -5.24 11.08 -6.37
N TYR A 31 -5.38 10.28 -7.43
CA TYR A 31 -4.99 10.61 -8.80
C TYR A 31 -6.10 10.20 -9.76
N TYR A 32 -6.39 11.04 -10.74
CA TYR A 32 -7.21 10.72 -11.91
C TYR A 32 -6.29 10.37 -13.07
N THR A 33 -6.47 9.21 -13.70
CA THR A 33 -5.59 8.75 -14.78
C THR A 33 -6.33 7.87 -15.78
N ASN A 34 -5.69 7.66 -16.93
CA ASN A 34 -6.13 6.71 -17.95
C ASN A 34 -5.26 5.44 -17.98
N LEU A 35 -4.27 5.35 -17.08
CA LEU A 35 -3.42 4.18 -16.94
C LEU A 35 -4.24 2.97 -16.47
N SER A 36 -3.87 1.81 -17.01
CA SER A 36 -4.37 0.51 -16.60
C SER A 36 -3.77 0.09 -15.25
N ARG A 37 -4.43 -0.86 -14.57
CA ARG A 37 -3.91 -1.51 -13.35
C ARG A 37 -2.44 -1.90 -13.50
N THR A 38 -2.09 -2.62 -14.56
CA THR A 38 -0.72 -3.14 -14.75
C THR A 38 0.31 -2.01 -14.85
N GLU A 39 0.00 -0.93 -15.55
CA GLU A 39 0.89 0.23 -15.68
C GLU A 39 1.10 0.93 -14.33
N VAL A 40 0.02 1.15 -13.57
CA VAL A 40 0.07 1.77 -12.24
C VAL A 40 0.90 0.92 -11.27
N ILE A 41 0.65 -0.39 -11.23
CA ILE A 41 1.35 -1.32 -10.35
C ILE A 41 2.83 -1.41 -10.72
N ASN A 42 3.16 -1.57 -12.01
CA ASN A 42 4.55 -1.64 -12.46
C ASN A 42 5.31 -0.34 -12.21
N PHE A 43 4.64 0.81 -12.34
CA PHE A 43 5.22 2.11 -11.99
C PHE A 43 5.65 2.14 -10.52
N TYR A 44 4.76 1.82 -9.58
CA TYR A 44 5.13 1.83 -8.16
C TYR A 44 6.12 0.72 -7.80
N LEU A 45 6.01 -0.45 -8.43
CA LEU A 45 6.93 -1.57 -8.24
C LEU A 45 8.36 -1.20 -8.64
N SER A 46 8.53 -0.37 -9.67
CA SER A 46 9.86 0.10 -10.11
C SER A 46 10.59 0.92 -9.04
N PHE A 47 9.86 1.55 -8.10
CA PHE A 47 10.42 2.30 -6.97
C PHE A 47 10.53 1.48 -5.69
N TYR A 48 9.71 0.44 -5.54
CA TYR A 48 9.70 -0.47 -4.39
C TYR A 48 10.60 -1.68 -4.67
N GLN A 49 11.90 -1.46 -4.82
CA GLN A 49 12.88 -2.55 -4.97
C GLN A 49 13.47 -2.94 -3.61
N SER A 50 13.06 -4.10 -3.09
CA SER A 50 13.61 -4.69 -1.87
C SER A 50 13.70 -6.22 -2.03
N PRO A 51 14.77 -6.87 -1.53
CA PRO A 51 14.86 -8.34 -1.56
C PRO A 51 13.76 -9.03 -0.75
N PHE A 52 13.09 -8.30 0.17
CA PHE A 52 12.01 -8.80 1.00
C PHE A 52 10.67 -8.14 0.65
N LEU A 53 10.51 -7.62 -0.57
CA LEU A 53 9.24 -7.08 -1.01
C LEU A 53 8.19 -8.19 -1.05
N ILE A 54 7.08 -7.99 -0.33
CA ILE A 54 5.91 -8.86 -0.39
C ILE A 54 4.79 -8.10 -1.09
N ARG A 55 4.22 -8.70 -2.13
CA ARG A 55 3.06 -8.17 -2.85
C ARG A 55 1.81 -8.95 -2.47
N LEU A 56 0.81 -8.25 -1.95
CA LEU A 56 -0.49 -8.84 -1.62
C LEU A 56 -1.59 -8.21 -2.47
N ASN A 57 -2.50 -9.03 -2.94
CA ASN A 57 -3.73 -8.60 -3.60
C ASN A 57 -4.88 -8.81 -2.60
N HIS A 58 -5.54 -7.72 -2.23
CA HIS A 58 -6.65 -7.75 -1.29
C HIS A 58 -7.99 -7.68 -2.03
N PRO A 59 -9.07 -8.20 -1.42
CA PRO A 59 -10.41 -7.97 -1.94
C PRO A 59 -10.72 -6.47 -1.94
N PRO A 60 -11.43 -5.95 -2.96
CA PRO A 60 -11.72 -4.52 -3.10
C PRO A 60 -12.52 -3.96 -1.92
N GLU A 61 -13.33 -4.77 -1.24
CA GLU A 61 -14.12 -4.36 -0.07
C GLU A 61 -13.23 -3.86 1.07
N LYS A 62 -12.03 -4.43 1.21
CA LYS A 62 -11.06 -4.05 2.24
C LYS A 62 -10.54 -2.62 2.07
N SER A 63 -10.74 -2.00 0.90
CA SER A 63 -10.42 -0.58 0.71
C SER A 63 -11.23 0.32 1.65
N LYS A 64 -12.44 -0.12 2.04
CA LYS A 64 -13.31 0.63 2.93
C LYS A 64 -12.73 0.73 4.33
N GLU A 65 -12.15 -0.36 4.82
CA GLU A 65 -11.47 -0.40 6.11
C GLU A 65 -10.13 0.36 6.10
N ILE A 66 -9.36 0.23 5.01
CA ILE A 66 -8.01 0.81 4.94
C ILE A 66 -8.04 2.32 4.70
N PHE A 67 -8.96 2.80 3.86
CA PHE A 67 -9.07 4.21 3.49
C PHE A 67 -10.22 4.90 4.21
N ARG A 68 -11.46 4.53 3.86
CA ARG A 68 -12.73 5.04 4.42
C ARG A 68 -13.91 4.28 3.83
N ASP A 69 -15.03 4.24 4.55
CA ASP A 69 -16.22 3.48 4.17
C ASP A 69 -16.81 3.85 2.79
N THR A 70 -16.63 5.10 2.37
CA THR A 70 -17.12 5.62 1.08
C THR A 70 -16.17 5.35 -0.09
N MET A 71 -15.04 4.67 0.14
CA MET A 71 -14.06 4.40 -0.89
C MET A 71 -14.58 3.34 -1.86
N GLN A 72 -14.60 3.69 -3.15
CA GLN A 72 -14.86 2.76 -4.23
C GLN A 72 -13.54 2.12 -4.69
N SER A 73 -13.61 0.84 -5.03
CA SER A 73 -12.45 0.04 -5.44
C SER A 73 -12.85 -1.00 -6.46
N TYR A 74 -12.02 -1.17 -7.47
CA TYR A 74 -12.03 -2.32 -8.36
C TYR A 74 -10.90 -3.31 -8.00
N TYR A 75 -9.75 -2.80 -7.60
CA TYR A 75 -8.65 -3.59 -7.07
C TYR A 75 -7.95 -2.87 -5.92
N LEU A 76 -7.35 -3.66 -5.03
CA LEU A 76 -6.53 -3.19 -3.94
C LEU A 76 -5.26 -4.02 -3.86
N GLU A 77 -4.12 -3.39 -4.09
CA GLU A 77 -2.81 -4.02 -3.94
C GLU A 77 -2.04 -3.41 -2.78
N GLU A 78 -1.24 -4.23 -2.12
CA GLU A 78 -0.37 -3.82 -1.03
C GLU A 78 1.07 -4.29 -1.32
N PHE A 79 2.01 -3.36 -1.21
CA PHE A 79 3.45 -3.62 -1.26
C PHE A 79 4.03 -3.45 0.14
N ILE A 80 4.58 -4.53 0.69
CA ILE A 80 5.11 -4.56 2.04
C ILE A 80 6.62 -4.70 1.98
N ILE A 81 7.31 -3.81 2.68
CA ILE A 81 8.71 -3.99 3.06
C ILE A 81 8.71 -4.24 4.57
N PRO A 82 8.95 -5.50 5.02
CA PRO A 82 8.87 -5.85 6.44
C PRO A 82 9.65 -4.90 7.33
N PHE A 83 9.04 -4.52 8.46
CA PHE A 83 9.59 -3.58 9.44
C PHE A 83 9.91 -2.18 8.91
N LYS A 84 9.53 -1.81 7.68
CA LYS A 84 9.81 -0.48 7.12
C LYS A 84 8.52 0.26 6.80
N GLU A 85 7.71 -0.29 5.90
CA GLU A 85 6.53 0.38 5.38
C GLU A 85 5.61 -0.58 4.63
N SER A 86 4.36 -0.15 4.48
CA SER A 86 3.39 -0.71 3.56
C SER A 86 2.80 0.39 2.68
N LEU A 87 2.77 0.14 1.37
CA LEU A 87 2.10 0.98 0.37
C LEU A 87 0.84 0.28 -0.10
N PHE A 88 -0.32 0.89 0.14
CA PHE A 88 -1.59 0.48 -0.42
C PHE A 88 -1.88 1.27 -1.69
N ILE A 89 -2.29 0.56 -2.74
CA ILE A 89 -2.69 1.10 -4.03
C ILE A 89 -4.11 0.62 -4.30
N ASN A 90 -5.06 1.52 -4.09
CA ASN A 90 -6.45 1.31 -4.47
C ASN A 90 -6.68 1.86 -5.88
N GLY A 91 -7.27 1.07 -6.77
CA GLY A 91 -7.68 1.53 -8.09
C GLY A 91 -9.16 1.31 -8.30
N TYR A 92 -9.87 2.38 -8.65
CA TYR A 92 -11.26 2.34 -9.08
C TYR A 92 -11.33 2.54 -10.59
N GLU A 93 -11.95 1.61 -11.29
CA GLU A 93 -12.24 1.68 -12.74
C GLU A 93 -13.76 1.65 -12.92
N TRP A 94 -14.36 2.76 -13.36
CA TRP A 94 -15.83 2.87 -13.44
C TRP A 94 -16.44 1.86 -14.44
N GLU A 95 -15.71 1.52 -15.51
CA GLU A 95 -16.12 0.52 -16.51
C GLU A 95 -16.18 -0.91 -15.94
N LYS A 96 -15.33 -1.21 -14.95
CA LYS A 96 -15.16 -2.55 -14.36
C LYS A 96 -15.69 -2.64 -12.94
N ASP A 97 -16.48 -1.66 -12.51
CA ASP A 97 -17.09 -1.65 -11.19
C ASP A 97 -17.92 -2.93 -10.96
N VAL A 98 -17.51 -3.72 -9.97
CA VAL A 98 -18.12 -5.00 -9.62
C VAL A 98 -19.45 -4.84 -8.88
N PHE A 99 -19.68 -3.68 -8.26
CA PHE A 99 -20.87 -3.42 -7.46
C PHE A 99 -22.04 -2.85 -8.28
N THR A 100 -21.74 -2.26 -9.44
CA THR A 100 -22.74 -1.64 -10.33
C THR A 100 -22.99 -2.51 -11.55
N LYS A 101 -24.27 -2.77 -11.87
CA LYS A 101 -24.66 -3.48 -13.10
C LYS A 101 -24.10 -2.76 -14.35
N PRO A 102 -23.61 -3.49 -15.38
CA PRO A 102 -22.95 -2.90 -16.55
C PRO A 102 -23.73 -1.73 -17.19
N GLU A 103 -25.04 -1.87 -17.33
CA GLU A 103 -25.94 -0.87 -17.93
C GLU A 103 -25.94 0.47 -17.18
N LYS A 104 -25.68 0.45 -15.86
CA LYS A 104 -25.71 1.64 -15.00
C LYS A 104 -24.32 2.25 -14.74
N ARG A 105 -23.23 1.57 -15.14
CA ARG A 105 -21.84 2.03 -14.88
C ARG A 105 -21.52 3.38 -15.52
N ILE A 106 -22.20 3.73 -16.61
CA ILE A 106 -22.03 5.02 -17.30
C ILE A 106 -22.29 6.20 -16.36
N GLN A 107 -23.14 6.03 -15.34
CA GLN A 107 -23.43 7.06 -14.33
C GLN A 107 -22.24 7.30 -13.39
N ASN A 108 -21.33 6.34 -13.25
CA ASN A 108 -20.16 6.41 -12.38
C ASN A 108 -18.90 6.95 -13.09
N LYS A 109 -19.07 7.54 -14.28
CA LYS A 109 -17.94 8.13 -15.03
C LYS A 109 -17.18 9.13 -14.16
N LEU A 110 -15.86 8.99 -14.19
CA LEU A 110 -14.96 9.87 -13.45
C LEU A 110 -14.72 11.13 -14.28
N ILE A 111 -15.49 12.18 -14.01
CA ILE A 111 -15.34 13.48 -14.68
C ILE A 111 -14.64 14.43 -13.71
N TYR A 112 -13.48 14.95 -14.13
CA TYR A 112 -12.73 15.94 -13.38
C TYR A 112 -12.24 17.03 -14.33
N ASN A 113 -12.52 18.30 -14.02
CA ASN A 113 -12.24 19.46 -14.89
C ASN A 113 -12.73 19.28 -16.34
N ASN A 114 -13.97 18.77 -16.51
CA ASN A 114 -14.59 18.50 -17.80
C ASN A 114 -13.90 17.44 -18.68
N ILE A 115 -12.93 16.70 -18.11
CA ILE A 115 -12.23 15.58 -18.75
C ILE A 115 -12.71 14.28 -18.11
N THR A 116 -13.01 13.28 -18.92
CA THR A 116 -13.36 11.94 -18.44
C THR A 116 -12.10 11.11 -18.28
N TYR A 117 -11.94 10.51 -17.11
CA TYR A 117 -10.86 9.60 -16.78
C TYR A 117 -11.37 8.17 -16.70
N ARG A 118 -10.49 7.22 -17.04
CA ARG A 118 -10.78 5.79 -16.95
C ARG A 118 -10.74 5.29 -15.50
N SER A 119 -9.74 5.75 -14.74
CA SER A 119 -9.49 5.24 -13.40
C SER A 119 -9.17 6.36 -12.41
N LYS A 120 -9.49 6.08 -11.15
CA LYS A 120 -9.07 6.87 -10.00
C LYS A 120 -8.20 5.99 -9.11
N ILE A 121 -6.97 6.44 -8.87
CA ILE A 121 -5.98 5.73 -8.07
C ILE A 121 -5.81 6.45 -6.75
N ASN A 122 -5.87 5.72 -5.65
CA ASN A 122 -5.65 6.22 -4.31
C ASN A 122 -4.49 5.46 -3.68
N THR A 123 -3.42 6.15 -3.35
CA THR A 123 -2.26 5.55 -2.67
C THR A 123 -2.24 5.93 -1.21
N LYS A 124 -1.91 4.99 -0.32
CA LYS A 124 -1.70 5.25 1.11
C LYS A 124 -0.41 4.62 1.60
N ILE A 125 0.41 5.39 2.30
CA ILE A 125 1.67 4.90 2.90
C ILE A 125 1.51 4.79 4.41
N ILE A 126 1.82 3.60 4.92
CA ILE A 126 1.93 3.33 6.35
C ILE A 126 3.40 3.03 6.64
N SER A 127 4.14 4.05 7.08
CA SER A 127 5.55 3.93 7.42
C SER A 127 5.75 3.67 8.92
N THR A 128 6.74 2.85 9.25
CA THR A 128 7.19 2.66 10.64
C THR A 128 8.24 3.70 11.03
N SER A 129 8.12 4.27 12.24
CA SER A 129 9.09 5.26 12.72
C SER A 129 10.50 4.67 12.84
N THR A 130 11.54 5.47 12.60
CA THR A 130 12.94 5.03 12.73
C THR A 130 13.25 4.49 14.13
N TYR A 131 12.66 5.08 15.18
CA TYR A 131 12.84 4.61 16.55
C TYR A 131 12.24 3.22 16.76
N THR A 132 11.00 2.98 16.30
CA THR A 132 10.38 1.65 16.36
C THR A 132 11.21 0.61 15.62
N ARG A 133 11.79 0.99 14.47
CA ARG A 133 12.68 0.09 13.68
C ARG A 133 13.93 -0.30 14.45
N LEU A 134 14.56 0.66 15.13
CA LEU A 134 15.74 0.39 15.97
C LEU A 134 15.37 -0.48 17.18
N SER A 135 14.25 -0.20 17.85
CA SER A 135 13.79 -1.01 18.99
C SER A 135 13.54 -2.46 18.57
N ILE A 136 12.85 -2.69 17.46
CA ILE A 136 12.61 -4.04 16.92
C ILE A 136 13.94 -4.73 16.61
N PHE A 137 14.88 -4.03 16.00
CA PHE A 137 16.21 -4.57 15.71
C PHE A 137 16.93 -5.06 16.99
N PHE A 138 16.97 -4.23 18.04
CA PHE A 138 17.60 -4.62 19.31
C PHE A 138 16.87 -5.77 20.01
N ILE A 139 15.52 -5.79 19.97
CA ILE A 139 14.72 -6.88 20.55
C ILE A 139 15.01 -8.20 19.83
N ILE A 140 15.08 -8.19 18.50
CA ILE A 140 15.42 -9.37 17.71
C ILE A 140 16.84 -9.85 18.05
N GLN A 141 17.80 -8.93 18.11
CA GLN A 141 19.20 -9.27 18.44
C GLN A 141 19.32 -9.90 19.84
N LEU A 142 18.62 -9.34 20.82
CA LEU A 142 18.57 -9.88 22.18
C LEU A 142 17.89 -11.26 22.20
N GLY A 143 16.78 -11.43 21.49
CA GLY A 143 16.07 -12.70 21.37
C GLY A 143 16.95 -13.80 20.79
N VAL A 144 17.67 -13.52 19.70
CA VAL A 144 18.63 -14.46 19.09
C VAL A 144 19.75 -14.84 20.06
N TYR A 145 20.29 -13.86 20.80
CA TYR A 145 21.32 -14.12 21.81
C TYR A 145 20.83 -15.02 22.95
N LEU A 146 19.62 -14.79 23.46
CA LEU A 146 19.02 -15.62 24.51
C LEU A 146 18.74 -17.04 24.01
N ILE A 147 18.23 -17.20 22.80
CA ILE A 147 18.02 -18.51 22.16
C ILE A 147 19.36 -19.26 22.06
N PHE A 148 20.44 -18.59 21.65
CA PHE A 148 21.76 -19.18 21.58
C PHE A 148 22.28 -19.65 22.94
N LEU A 149 22.08 -18.85 24.01
CA LEU A 149 22.46 -19.26 25.37
C LEU A 149 21.65 -20.48 25.85
N CYS A 150 20.34 -20.50 25.61
CA CYS A 150 19.49 -21.64 25.92
C CYS A 150 19.93 -22.90 25.18
N TYR A 151 20.23 -22.77 23.88
CA TYR A 151 20.75 -23.86 23.06
C TYR A 151 22.05 -24.42 23.62
N ARG A 152 23.03 -23.56 23.96
CA ARG A 152 24.30 -23.99 24.56
C ARG A 152 24.09 -24.71 25.89
N ARG A 153 23.19 -24.21 26.74
CA ARG A 153 22.88 -24.84 28.03
C ARG A 153 22.26 -26.22 27.87
N PHE A 154 21.32 -26.37 26.93
CA PHE A 154 20.67 -27.65 26.64
C PHE A 154 21.68 -28.71 26.20
N PHE A 155 22.58 -28.39 25.27
CA PHE A 155 23.62 -29.34 24.83
C PHE A 155 24.64 -29.68 25.90
N SER A 156 25.02 -28.71 26.75
CA SER A 156 25.95 -28.96 27.87
C SER A 156 25.38 -29.93 28.91
N GLN A 157 24.06 -29.92 29.12
CA GLN A 157 23.40 -30.86 30.04
C GLN A 157 23.25 -32.26 29.47
N ASN A 158 23.03 -32.39 28.16
CA ASN A 158 22.86 -33.70 27.50
C ASN A 158 24.18 -34.40 27.13
N ALA A 159 25.32 -33.73 27.31
CA ALA A 159 26.66 -34.28 27.07
C ALA A 159 27.31 -34.87 28.34
N LYS A 160 26.62 -34.82 29.48
CA LYS A 160 26.98 -35.52 30.73
C LYS A 160 26.05 -36.71 30.92
#